data_AF-A0A3N5VM15-F1
#
_entry.id   AF-A0A3N5VM15-F1
#
_cell.length_a   1.000
_cell.length_b   1.000
_cell.length_c   1.000
_cell.angle_alpha   90.00
_cell.angle_beta   90.00
_cell.angle_gamma   90.00
#
_symmetry.space_group_name_H-M   'P 1'
#
loop_
_entity.id
_entity.type
_entity.pdbx_description
1 polymer ?
#
loop_
_entity_poly.entity_id
_entity_poly.type
_entity_poly.pdbx_seq_one_letter_code
_entity_poly.pdbx_strand_id
1 'polypeptide(L)' 'MKSKTTAQEVESFFGKPYKVEKMGGGKETYIYYYKYEEYVHWYTLPKTTEQKLEVDILNGVVTDYTWNRSSVDPMRDSKK' A
#
# COMPACT_ATOMS: atom_id res chain seq x y z
N MET A 1 -12.80 -24.38 9.69
CA MET A 1 -13.25 -23.21 8.88
C MET A 1 -12.06 -22.28 8.77
N LYS A 2 -11.51 -22.01 7.57
CA LYS A 2 -10.42 -21.03 7.44
C LYS A 2 -11.01 -19.65 7.74
N SER A 3 -10.50 -18.98 8.78
CA SER A 3 -10.90 -17.61 9.12
C SER A 3 -10.67 -16.74 7.89
N LYS A 4 -11.73 -16.12 7.37
CA LYS A 4 -11.61 -15.15 6.27
C LYS A 4 -11.34 -13.79 6.88
N THR A 5 -10.33 -13.09 6.39
CA THR A 5 -10.02 -11.73 6.82
C THR A 5 -11.13 -10.78 6.36
N THR A 6 -11.62 -9.98 7.28
CA THR A 6 -12.66 -8.98 7.06
C THR A 6 -12.07 -7.61 6.77
N ALA A 7 -12.85 -6.73 6.14
CA ALA A 7 -12.49 -5.33 5.92
C ALA A 7 -12.08 -4.63 7.24
N GLN A 8 -12.78 -4.94 8.34
CA GLN A 8 -12.53 -4.35 9.64
C GLN A 8 -11.19 -4.80 10.25
N GLU A 9 -10.80 -6.06 10.04
CA GLU A 9 -9.47 -6.55 10.43
C GLU A 9 -8.37 -5.86 9.62
N VAL A 10 -8.57 -5.67 8.30
CA VAL A 10 -7.62 -4.93 7.46
C VAL A 10 -7.43 -3.51 7.99
N GLU A 11 -8.51 -2.80 8.29
CA GLU A 11 -8.42 -1.47 8.88
C GLU A 11 -7.74 -1.47 10.26
N SER A 12 -7.91 -2.52 11.07
CA SER A 12 -7.23 -2.66 12.36
C SER A 12 -5.72 -2.85 12.21
N PHE A 13 -5.25 -3.49 11.13
CA PHE A 13 -3.82 -3.72 10.91
C PHE A 13 -3.14 -2.53 10.21
N PHE A 14 -3.79 -1.96 9.20
CA PHE A 14 -3.18 -0.97 8.31
C PHE A 14 -3.67 0.46 8.56
N GLY A 15 -4.64 0.65 9.43
CA GLY A 15 -5.36 1.91 9.62
C GLY A 15 -6.42 2.12 8.54
N LYS A 16 -6.92 3.36 8.45
CA LYS A 16 -7.89 3.72 7.41
C LYS A 16 -7.20 3.78 6.04
N PRO A 17 -7.83 3.23 4.99
CA PRO A 17 -7.28 3.33 3.64
C PRO A 17 -7.20 4.79 3.20
N TYR A 18 -6.21 5.09 2.37
CA TYR A 18 -6.08 6.40 1.73
C TYR A 18 -7.29 6.67 0.82
N LYS A 19 -7.75 5.65 0.09
CA LYS A 19 -8.90 5.73 -0.80
C LYS A 19 -9.67 4.42 -0.81
N VAL A 20 -11.00 4.51 -0.91
CA VAL A 20 -11.88 3.37 -1.16
C VAL A 20 -12.54 3.56 -2.52
N GLU A 21 -12.36 2.60 -3.43
CA GLU A 21 -13.03 2.58 -4.72
C GLU A 21 -14.19 1.58 -4.68
N LYS A 22 -15.41 2.03 -5.00
CA LYS A 22 -16.61 1.19 -5.01
C LYS A 22 -16.96 0.81 -6.43
N MET A 23 -17.01 -0.48 -6.73
CA MET A 23 -17.23 -1.01 -8.09
C MET A 23 -18.65 -1.55 -8.31
N GLY A 24 -19.53 -1.45 -7.31
CA GLY A 24 -20.88 -2.01 -7.34
C GLY A 24 -20.94 -3.48 -6.93
N GLY A 25 -22.14 -3.99 -6.64
CA GLY A 25 -22.33 -5.39 -6.25
C GLY A 25 -21.64 -5.80 -4.93
N GLY A 26 -21.37 -4.84 -4.04
CA GLY A 26 -20.64 -5.08 -2.79
C GLY A 26 -19.13 -5.25 -2.97
N LYS A 27 -18.59 -4.98 -4.17
CA LYS A 27 -17.15 -4.95 -4.42
C LYS A 27 -16.56 -3.57 -4.10
N GLU A 28 -15.52 -3.57 -3.29
CA GLU A 28 -14.73 -2.41 -2.90
C GLU A 28 -13.24 -2.73 -3.06
N THR A 29 -12.41 -1.72 -3.37
CA THR A 29 -10.96 -1.83 -3.33
C THR A 29 -10.42 -0.79 -2.36
N TYR A 30 -9.72 -1.24 -1.32
CA TYR A 30 -9.10 -0.38 -0.32
C TYR A 30 -7.66 -0.12 -0.74
N ILE A 31 -7.32 1.15 -0.95
CA ILE A 31 -6.03 1.57 -1.45
C ILE A 31 -5.27 2.24 -0.32
N TYR A 32 -4.10 1.68 -0.02
CA TYR A 32 -3.13 2.19 0.94
C TYR A 32 -1.89 2.66 0.20
N TYR A 33 -1.40 3.83 0.59
CA TYR A 33 -0.18 4.41 0.07
C TYR A 33 0.75 4.77 1.22
N TYR A 34 1.99 4.29 1.14
CA TYR A 34 3.04 4.62 2.09
C TYR A 34 4.22 5.19 1.32
N LYS A 35 4.70 6.36 1.77
CA LYS A 35 5.91 6.99 1.26
C LYS A 35 6.87 7.16 2.42
N TYR A 36 8.10 6.68 2.23
CA TYR A 36 9.18 6.82 3.20
C TYR A 36 10.37 7.49 2.54
N GLU A 37 10.90 8.52 3.20
CA GLU A 37 12.10 9.25 2.77
C GLU A 37 13.19 9.03 3.81
N GLU A 38 14.32 8.47 3.37
CA GLU A 38 15.49 8.22 4.18
C GLU A 38 16.59 9.22 3.84
N TYR A 39 16.94 10.08 4.79
CA TYR A 39 17.97 11.10 4.65
C TYR A 39 19.31 10.58 5.17
N VAL A 40 20.13 10.04 4.26
CA VAL A 40 21.46 9.51 4.62
C VAL A 40 22.49 10.62 4.82
N HIS A 41 22.45 11.65 3.96
CA HIS A 41 23.31 12.84 4.06
C HIS A 41 22.53 14.11 3.73
N TRP A 42 22.88 15.22 4.38
CA TRP A 42 22.21 16.51 4.18
C TRP A 42 22.40 17.10 2.78
N TYR A 43 23.49 16.72 2.08
CA TYR A 43 23.87 17.25 0.76
C TYR A 43 23.37 16.39 -0.42
N THR A 44 22.56 15.36 -0.16
CA THR A 44 22.02 14.49 -1.21
C THR A 44 20.52 14.37 -1.12
N LEU A 45 19.89 14.11 -2.26
CA LEU A 45 18.48 13.75 -2.29
C LEU A 45 18.25 12.50 -1.41
N PRO A 46 17.13 12.45 -0.67
CA PRO A 46 16.81 11.29 0.13
C PRO A 46 16.57 10.08 -0.77
N LYS A 47 16.81 8.90 -0.22
CA LYS A 47 16.30 7.68 -0.82
C LYS A 47 14.80 7.62 -0.55
N THR A 48 14.02 7.43 -1.61
CA THR A 48 12.57 7.37 -1.51
C THR A 48 12.12 5.93 -1.72
N THR A 49 11.28 5.43 -0.81
CA THR A 49 10.55 4.18 -0.97
C THR A 49 9.06 4.48 -1.02
N GLU A 50 8.40 4.02 -2.07
CA GLU A 50 6.94 4.08 -2.19
C GLU A 50 6.37 2.67 -2.14
N GLN A 51 5.27 2.51 -1.42
CA GLN A 51 4.53 1.26 -1.33
C GLN A 51 3.06 1.56 -1.60
N LYS A 52 2.47 0.78 -2.50
CA LYS A 52 1.04 0.79 -2.76
C LYS A 52 0.49 -0.60 -2.45
N LEU A 53 -0.53 -0.66 -1.60
CA LEU A 53 -1.28 -1.87 -1.30
C LEU A 53 -2.74 -1.65 -1.72
N GLU A 54 -3.25 -2.54 -2.55
CA GLU A 54 -4.62 -2.55 -3.01
C GLU A 54 -5.27 -3.84 -2.49
N VAL A 55 -6.33 -3.71 -1.71
CA VAL A 55 -7.03 -4.86 -1.10
C VAL A 55 -8.43 -4.93 -1.69
N ASP A 56 -8.72 -6.00 -2.41
CA ASP A 56 -10.04 -6.25 -2.99
C ASP A 56 -10.94 -6.90 -1.94
N ILE A 57 -12.11 -6.30 -1.74
CA ILE A 57 -13.11 -6.69 -0.76
C ILE A 57 -14.41 -6.97 -1.48
N LEU A 58 -15.03 -8.10 -1.16
CA LEU A 58 -16.37 -8.46 -1.62
C LEU A 58 -17.25 -8.77 -0.41
N ASN A 59 -18.32 -8.00 -0.25
CA ASN A 59 -19.27 -8.15 0.86
C ASN A 59 -18.57 -8.15 2.23
N GLY A 60 -17.61 -7.24 2.42
CA GLY A 60 -16.88 -7.06 3.68
C GLY A 60 -15.77 -8.08 3.95
N VAL A 61 -15.47 -8.96 2.99
CA VAL A 61 -14.44 -9.99 3.12
C VAL A 61 -13.35 -9.78 2.08
N VAL A 62 -12.09 -9.91 2.50
CA VAL A 62 -10.94 -9.83 1.58
C VAL A 62 -10.97 -11.00 0.61
N THR A 63 -10.90 -10.69 -0.68
CA THR A 63 -10.83 -11.68 -1.75
C THR A 63 -9.46 -11.77 -2.40
N ASP A 64 -8.76 -10.64 -2.51
CA ASP A 64 -7.44 -10.58 -3.13
C ASP A 64 -6.65 -9.36 -2.63
N TYR A 65 -5.35 -9.32 -2.92
CA TYR A 65 -4.54 -8.12 -2.71
C TYR A 65 -3.41 -8.00 -3.74
N THR A 66 -3.07 -6.76 -4.06
CA THR A 66 -1.90 -6.42 -4.87
C THR A 66 -0.99 -5.50 -4.07
N TRP A 67 0.30 -5.87 -3.98
CA TRP A 67 1.31 -5.05 -3.32
C TRP A 67 2.42 -4.70 -4.28
N ASN A 68 2.68 -3.40 -4.41
CA ASN A 68 3.76 -2.86 -5.22
C ASN A 68 4.69 -2.02 -4.34
N ARG A 69 5.99 -2.19 -4.54
CA ARG A 69 7.03 -1.40 -3.88
C ARG A 69 8.03 -0.92 -4.92
N SER A 70 8.30 0.38 -4.91
CA SER A 70 9.40 0.99 -5.66
C SER A 70 10.35 1.67 -4.68
N SER A 71 11.63 1.71 -5.02
CA SER A 71 12.62 2.49 -4.31
C SER A 71 13.51 3.17 -5.32
N VAL A 72 13.79 4.45 -5.08
CA VAL A 72 14.74 5.25 -5.85
C VAL A 72 15.87 5.61 -4.91
N ASP A 73 17.10 5.26 -5.29
CA ASP A 73 18.31 5.60 -4.56
C ASP A 73 19.19 6.50 -5.45
N PRO A 74 19.16 7.84 -5.24
CA PRO A 74 19.84 8.77 -6.11
C PRO A 74 21.36 8.58 -6.15
N MET A 75 21.97 7.98 -5.12
CA MET A 75 23.41 7.68 -5.11
C MET A 75 23.76 6.42 -5.90
N ARG A 76 22.85 5.45 -5.98
CA ARG A 76 23.05 4.19 -6.71
C ARG A 76 22.61 4.27 -8.17
N ASP A 77 21.52 4.99 -8.44
CA ASP A 77 20.91 5.07 -9.76
C ASP A 77 21.58 6.10 -10.70
N SER A 78 22.47 6.96 -10.16
CA SER A 78 23.22 7.97 -10.91
C SER A 78 24.48 7.43 -11.63
N LYS A 79 24.80 6.14 -11.51
CA LYS A 79 25.98 5.52 -12.16
C LYS A 79 25.67 4.81 -13.50
N LYS A 80 24.67 5.26 -14.25
CA LYS A 80 24.34 4.70 -15.57
C LYS A 80 24.80 5.60 -16.72
#